data_AF-A0A914Z349-F1
#
_entry.id   AF-A0A914Z349-F1
#
_cell.length_a   1.000
_cell.length_b   1.000
_cell.length_c   1.000
_cell.angle_alpha   90.00
_cell.angle_beta   90.00
_cell.angle_gamma   90.00
#
_symmetry.space_group_name_H-M   'P 1'
#
loop_
_entity.id
_entity.type
_entity.pdbx_description
1 polymer ?
#
loop_
_entity_poly.entity_id
_entity_poly.type
_entity_poly.pdbx_seq_one_letter_code
_entity_poly.pdbx_strand_id
1 'polypeptide(L)'
;MNKNSDNGRISKRDPNLYIDKVTKADQGSYRCRATNRFPVGTVDETEFHADLIQQLRINGNLGWLYPLILIIVILLLLFLTIFVCSALKKRKQNQYNVAKREKTLRTVEENERLKEVEVYEE
;
A
#
# COMPACT_ATOMS: atom_id res chain seq x y z
N MET A 1 -25.25 -12.51 -36.61
CA MET A 1 -26.45 -11.86 -36.03
C MET A 1 -26.06 -11.14 -34.76
N ASN A 2 -26.30 -9.83 -34.65
CA ASN A 2 -25.98 -9.07 -33.43
C ASN A 2 -27.17 -9.20 -32.46
N LYS A 3 -27.00 -9.94 -31.36
CA LYS A 3 -28.01 -10.04 -30.29
C LYS A 3 -27.55 -9.18 -29.13
N ASN A 4 -28.24 -8.06 -28.90
CA ASN A 4 -28.03 -7.22 -27.73
C ASN A 4 -28.87 -7.76 -26.59
N SER A 5 -28.24 -7.97 -25.44
CA SER A 5 -28.92 -8.26 -24.17
C SER A 5 -28.42 -7.23 -23.16
N ASP A 6 -29.28 -6.75 -22.28
CA ASP A 6 -28.92 -5.79 -21.22
C ASP A 6 -28.66 -4.34 -21.72
N ASN A 7 -29.73 -3.60 -22.03
CA ASN A 7 -29.73 -2.17 -22.41
C ASN A 7 -28.71 -1.77 -23.51
N GLY A 8 -28.26 -2.71 -24.34
CA GLY A 8 -27.25 -2.48 -25.38
C GLY A 8 -25.79 -2.54 -24.91
N ARG A 9 -25.54 -2.88 -23.63
CA ARG A 9 -24.20 -2.98 -23.03
C ARG A 9 -23.49 -4.28 -23.38
N ILE A 10 -24.25 -5.37 -23.53
CA ILE A 10 -23.71 -6.68 -23.92
C ILE A 10 -24.05 -6.90 -25.39
N SER A 11 -23.02 -7.13 -26.21
CA SER A 11 -23.15 -7.47 -27.61
C SER A 11 -22.36 -8.73 -27.96
N LYS A 12 -22.91 -9.54 -28.86
CA LYS A 12 -22.25 -10.76 -29.34
C LYS A 12 -21.94 -10.61 -30.82
N ARG A 13 -20.65 -10.71 -31.17
CA ARG A 13 -20.16 -10.76 -32.54
C ARG A 13 -19.34 -12.03 -32.66
N ASP A 14 -19.97 -13.11 -33.12
CA ASP A 14 -19.37 -14.45 -33.15
C ASP A 14 -17.95 -14.43 -33.72
N PRO A 15 -16.94 -15.01 -33.01
CA PRO A 15 -17.05 -15.81 -31.78
C PRO A 15 -16.95 -15.02 -30.45
N ASN A 16 -16.91 -13.69 -30.50
CA ASN A 16 -16.60 -12.84 -29.36
C ASN A 16 -17.84 -12.30 -28.62
N LEU A 17 -17.74 -12.22 -27.29
CA LEU A 17 -18.68 -11.53 -26.42
C LEU A 17 -18.05 -10.20 -25.96
N TYR A 18 -18.78 -9.09 -26.14
CA TYR A 18 -18.38 -7.77 -25.71
C TYR A 18 -19.30 -7.28 -24.61
N ILE A 19 -18.72 -6.77 -23.53
CA ILE A 19 -19.44 -6.21 -22.39
C ILE A 19 -18.86 -4.82 -22.16
N ASP A 20 -19.64 -3.79 -22.48
CA ASP A 20 -19.24 -2.41 -22.23
C ASP A 20 -19.41 -2.04 -20.76
N LYS A 21 -18.60 -1.09 -20.29
CA LYS A 21 -18.68 -0.53 -18.92
C LYS A 21 -18.77 -1.63 -17.84
N VAL A 22 -17.81 -2.55 -17.87
CA VAL A 22 -17.71 -3.68 -16.94
C VAL A 22 -17.74 -3.20 -15.49
N THR A 23 -18.64 -3.77 -14.69
CA THR A 23 -18.84 -3.48 -13.27
C THR A 23 -18.62 -4.73 -12.43
N LYS A 24 -18.39 -4.61 -11.12
CA LYS A 24 -18.23 -5.79 -10.23
C LYS A 24 -19.38 -6.81 -10.31
N ALA A 25 -20.58 -6.40 -10.70
CA ALA A 25 -21.72 -7.31 -10.88
C ALA A 25 -21.56 -8.24 -12.10
N ASP A 26 -20.72 -7.88 -13.07
CA ASP A 26 -20.39 -8.72 -14.23
C ASP A 26 -19.33 -9.79 -13.88
N GLN A 27 -18.80 -9.81 -12.66
CA GLN A 27 -17.84 -10.82 -12.24
C GLN A 27 -18.52 -12.19 -12.19
N GLY A 28 -17.95 -13.17 -12.89
CA GLY A 28 -18.55 -14.50 -12.93
C GLY A 28 -17.96 -15.42 -13.99
N SER A 29 -18.63 -16.55 -14.17
CA SER A 29 -18.25 -17.59 -15.12
C SER A 29 -19.01 -17.41 -16.43
N TYR A 30 -18.27 -17.21 -17.52
CA TYR A 30 -18.80 -17.08 -18.87
C TYR A 30 -18.57 -18.36 -19.65
N ARG A 31 -19.61 -18.86 -20.31
CA ARG A 31 -19.56 -20.11 -21.07
C ARG A 31 -19.77 -19.86 -22.56
N CYS A 32 -18.77 -20.23 -23.36
CA CYS A 32 -18.88 -20.33 -24.80
C CYS A 32 -19.20 -21.78 -25.18
N ARG A 33 -20.30 -22.01 -25.89
CA ARG A 33 -20.68 -23.32 -26.42
C ARG A 33 -20.59 -23.28 -27.94
N ALA A 34 -19.68 -24.06 -28.50
CA ALA A 34 -19.62 -24.33 -29.93
C ALA A 34 -20.49 -25.55 -30.24
N THR A 35 -21.41 -25.40 -31.20
CA THR A 35 -22.37 -26.43 -31.59
C THR A 35 -22.10 -26.83 -33.03
N ASN A 36 -21.93 -28.12 -33.29
CA ASN A 36 -21.82 -28.64 -34.65
C ASN A 36 -22.76 -29.83 -34.82
N ARG A 37 -23.29 -30.01 -36.03
CA ARG A 37 -24.22 -31.09 -36.37
C ARG A 37 -23.60 -31.90 -37.48
N PHE A 38 -23.42 -33.18 -37.25
CA PHE A 38 -22.95 -34.09 -38.29
C PHE A 38 -23.63 -35.45 -38.16
N PRO A 39 -23.83 -36.16 -39.28
CA PRO A 39 -24.41 -37.49 -39.28
C PRO A 39 -23.47 -38.47 -38.58
N VAL A 40 -24.03 -39.23 -37.65
CA VAL A 40 -23.31 -40.34 -37.00
C VAL A 40 -24.00 -41.63 -37.44
N GLY A 41 -23.43 -42.30 -38.45
CA GLY A 41 -24.06 -43.46 -39.08
C GLY A 41 -24.88 -43.08 -40.32
N THR A 42 -25.96 -43.82 -40.59
CA THR A 42 -26.65 -43.79 -41.90
C THR A 42 -27.87 -42.86 -41.99
N VAL A 43 -28.41 -42.33 -40.89
CA VAL A 43 -29.72 -41.62 -40.95
C VAL A 43 -29.83 -40.37 -40.05
N ASP A 44 -29.19 -40.33 -38.88
CA ASP A 44 -29.46 -39.25 -37.91
C ASP A 44 -28.31 -38.25 -37.74
N GLU A 45 -28.63 -36.96 -37.91
CA GLU A 45 -27.75 -35.85 -37.53
C GLU A 45 -27.66 -35.78 -36.00
N THR A 46 -26.47 -35.98 -35.46
CA THR A 46 -26.23 -35.83 -34.02
C THR A 46 -25.63 -34.45 -33.73
N GLU A 47 -26.09 -33.79 -32.68
CA GLU A 47 -25.58 -32.49 -32.27
C GLU A 47 -24.45 -32.65 -31.24
N PHE A 48 -23.29 -32.08 -31.55
CA PHE A 48 -22.10 -32.10 -30.71
C PHE A 48 -21.83 -30.71 -30.15
N HIS A 49 -21.41 -30.69 -28.89
CA HIS A 49 -21.13 -29.47 -28.16
C HIS A 49 -19.74 -29.49 -27.54
N ALA A 50 -18.98 -28.43 -27.77
CA ALA A 50 -17.75 -28.15 -27.04
C ALA A 50 -17.94 -26.90 -26.18
N ASP A 51 -17.61 -27.00 -24.90
CA ASP A 51 -17.77 -25.90 -23.95
C ASP A 51 -16.42 -25.34 -23.50
N LEU A 52 -16.29 -24.02 -23.54
CA LEU A 52 -15.20 -23.27 -22.94
C LEU A 52 -15.75 -22.39 -21.82
N ILE A 53 -15.20 -22.52 -20.61
CA ILE A 53 -15.60 -21.75 -19.44
C ILE A 53 -14.47 -20.77 -19.08
N GLN A 54 -14.79 -19.48 -19.00
CA GLN A 54 -13.85 -18.42 -18.66
C GLN A 54 -14.31 -17.67 -17.42
N GLN A 55 -13.40 -17.46 -16.47
CA GLN A 55 -13.64 -16.71 -15.25
C GLN A 55 -13.29 -15.24 -15.47
N LEU A 56 -14.31 -14.36 -15.50
CA LEU A 56 -14.09 -12.92 -15.53
C LEU A 56 -13.88 -12.43 -14.10
N ARG A 57 -12.66 -11.99 -13.77
CA ARG A 57 -12.34 -11.36 -12.48
C ARG A 57 -12.15 -9.86 -12.70
N ILE A 58 -12.84 -9.07 -11.89
CA ILE A 58 -12.81 -7.61 -12.01
C ILE A 58 -12.04 -7.08 -10.82
N ASN A 59 -10.80 -6.65 -11.08
CA ASN A 59 -9.98 -6.05 -10.05
C ASN A 59 -10.49 -4.62 -9.79
N GLY A 60 -10.84 -4.32 -8.55
CA GLY A 60 -11.17 -2.96 -8.15
C GLY A 60 -9.93 -2.07 -8.22
N ASN A 61 -10.06 -0.90 -8.86
CA ASN A 61 -8.95 0.03 -9.14
C ASN A 61 -8.22 0.57 -7.89
N LEU A 62 -8.78 0.42 -6.69
CA LEU A 62 -8.23 0.94 -5.43
C LEU A 62 -7.77 -0.14 -4.45
N GLY A 63 -7.87 -1.42 -4.80
CA GLY A 63 -7.42 -2.52 -3.92
C GLY A 63 -5.92 -2.47 -3.63
N TRP A 64 -5.13 -2.07 -4.63
CA TRP A 64 -3.68 -1.89 -4.50
C TRP A 64 -3.27 -0.65 -3.68
N LEU A 65 -4.19 0.30 -3.48
CA LEU A 65 -3.91 1.53 -2.74
C LEU A 65 -3.86 1.27 -1.22
N TYR A 66 -4.63 0.29 -0.74
CA TYR A 66 -4.68 -0.08 0.68
C TYR A 66 -3.30 -0.45 1.27
N PRO A 67 -2.52 -1.39 0.71
CA PRO A 67 -1.19 -1.70 1.24
C PRO A 67 -0.24 -0.50 1.18
N LEU A 68 -0.39 0.36 0.17
CA LEU A 68 0.44 1.56 0.02
C LEU A 68 0.13 2.60 1.12
N ILE A 69 -1.15 2.86 1.41
CA ILE A 69 -1.58 3.75 2.50
C ILE A 69 -1.08 3.23 3.84
N LEU A 70 -1.19 1.92 4.09
CA LEU A 70 -0.75 1.30 5.33
C LEU A 70 0.75 1.52 5.58
N ILE A 71 1.59 1.39 4.55
CA ILE A 71 3.03 1.67 4.64
C ILE A 71 3.28 3.14 4.98
N ILE A 72 2.58 4.07 4.31
CA ILE A 72 2.74 5.51 4.57
C ILE A 72 2.40 5.86 6.03
N VAL A 73 1.31 5.29 6.57
CA VAL A 73 0.92 5.50 7.97
C VAL A 73 1.99 4.99 8.93
N ILE A 74 2.56 3.81 8.69
CA ILE A 74 3.65 3.26 9.50
C ILE A 74 4.88 4.18 9.47
N LEU A 75 5.28 4.66 8.29
CA LEU A 75 6.42 5.57 8.15
C LEU A 75 6.19 6.90 8.89
N LEU A 76 4.98 7.45 8.86
CA LEU A 76 4.62 8.65 9.61
C LEU A 76 4.69 8.41 11.13
N LEU A 77 4.18 7.28 11.61
CA LEU A 77 4.30 6.91 13.03
C LEU A 77 5.76 6.76 13.47
N LEU A 78 6.59 6.10 12.65
CA LEU A 78 8.02 5.99 12.91
C LEU A 78 8.71 7.35 12.92
N PHE A 79 8.39 8.23 11.98
CA PHE A 79 8.94 9.58 11.96
C PHE A 79 8.54 10.39 13.20
N LEU A 80 7.27 10.33 13.60
CA LEU A 80 6.77 11.03 14.79
C LEU A 80 7.42 10.50 16.07
N THR A 81 7.53 9.18 16.22
CA THR A 81 8.21 8.58 17.38
C THR A 81 9.68 8.97 17.44
N ILE A 82 10.40 8.93 16.31
CA ILE A 82 11.80 9.40 16.23
C ILE A 82 11.89 10.89 16.57
N PHE A 83 10.99 11.70 16.04
CA PHE A 83 10.96 13.14 16.28
C PHE A 83 10.72 13.47 17.76
N VAL A 84 9.74 12.81 18.39
CA VAL A 84 9.44 12.95 19.82
C VAL A 84 10.63 12.49 20.66
N CYS A 85 11.19 11.31 20.37
CA CYS A 85 12.39 10.80 21.06
C CYS A 85 13.58 11.74 20.91
N SER A 86 13.78 12.32 19.73
CA SER A 86 14.83 13.30 19.45
C SER A 86 14.61 14.60 20.23
N ALA A 87 13.39 15.14 20.23
CA ALA A 87 13.03 16.35 20.97
C ALA A 87 13.20 16.16 22.50
N LEU A 88 12.79 15.02 23.03
CA LEU A 88 12.98 14.65 24.43
C LEU A 88 14.47 14.44 24.77
N LYS A 89 15.24 13.79 23.89
CA LYS A 89 16.69 13.61 24.07
C LYS A 89 17.44 14.94 24.05
N LYS A 90 17.09 15.85 23.13
CA LYS A 90 17.67 17.21 23.05
C LYS A 90 17.39 18.00 24.32
N ARG A 91 16.18 17.90 24.88
CA ARG A 91 15.85 18.50 26.19
C ARG A 91 16.72 17.94 27.32
N LYS A 92 16.95 16.61 27.36
CA LYS A 92 17.83 15.97 28.35
C LYS A 92 19.31 16.33 28.18
N GLN A 93 19.82 16.40 26.96
CA GLN A 93 21.21 16.81 26.70
C GLN A 93 21.45 18.27 27.08
N ASN A 94 20.47 19.15 26.87
CA ASN A 94 20.58 20.53 27.34
C ASN A 94 20.74 20.61 28.86
N GLN A 95 20.12 19.72 29.64
CA GLN A 95 20.37 19.63 31.09
C GLN A 95 21.76 19.09 31.43
N TYR A 96 22.27 18.10 30.67
CA TYR A 96 23.63 17.59 30.86
C TYR A 96 24.70 18.68 30.62
N ASN A 97 24.46 19.57 29.65
CA ASN A 97 25.33 20.71 29.40
C ASN A 97 25.34 21.71 30.58
N VAL A 98 24.25 21.84 31.34
CA VAL A 98 24.22 22.68 32.56
C VAL A 98 25.12 22.09 33.64
N ALA A 99 25.02 20.79 33.93
CA ALA A 99 25.85 20.13 34.94
C ALA A 99 27.36 20.22 34.63
N LYS A 100 27.74 20.20 33.35
CA LYS A 100 29.14 20.38 32.95
C LYS A 100 29.60 21.83 33.12
N ARG A 101 28.75 22.80 32.75
CA ARG A 101 29.03 24.23 32.89
C ARG A 101 29.19 24.65 34.36
N GLU A 102 28.36 24.13 35.26
CA GLU A 102 28.45 24.41 36.69
C GLU A 102 29.76 23.91 37.32
N LYS A 103 30.24 22.73 36.91
CA LYS A 103 31.54 22.21 37.37
C LYS A 103 32.70 23.09 36.92
N THR A 104 32.70 23.52 35.65
CA THR A 104 33.75 24.41 35.12
C THR A 104 33.79 25.74 35.87
N LEU A 105 32.63 26.34 36.16
CA LEU A 105 32.55 27.57 36.95
C LEU A 105 33.15 27.41 38.35
N ARG A 106 32.81 26.32 39.06
CA ARG A 106 33.38 26.05 40.39
C ARG A 106 34.90 25.89 40.36
N THR A 107 35.44 25.19 39.38
CA THR A 107 36.90 25.02 39.25
C THR A 107 37.60 26.33 38.93
N VAL A 108 36.97 27.21 38.15
CA VAL A 108 37.51 28.56 37.89
C VAL A 108 37.50 29.41 39.16
N GLU A 109 36.39 29.44 39.91
CA GLU A 109 36.31 30.12 41.21
C GLU A 109 37.36 29.59 42.21
N GLU A 110 37.54 28.28 42.29
CA GLU A 110 38.52 27.66 43.19
C GLU A 110 39.96 28.03 42.80
N ASN A 111 40.27 28.05 41.50
CA ASN A 111 41.57 28.50 41.01
C ASN A 111 41.82 30.00 41.25
N GLU A 112 40.79 30.85 41.15
CA GLU A 112 40.91 32.28 41.48
C GLU A 112 41.19 32.50 42.97
N ARG A 113 40.50 31.77 43.85
CA ARG A 113 40.73 31.80 45.30
C ARG A 113 42.17 31.40 45.67
N LEU A 114 42.69 30.35 45.01
CA LEU A 114 44.05 29.87 45.27
C LEU A 114 45.11 30.91 44.87
N LYS A 115 44.93 31.57 43.72
CA LYS A 115 45.81 32.66 43.29
C LYS A 115 45.80 33.85 44.24
N GLU A 116 44.63 34.18 44.79
CA GLU A 116 44.52 35.27 45.75
C GLU A 116 45.30 34.97 47.04
N VAL A 117 45.30 33.72 47.51
CA VAL A 117 46.08 33.28 48.68
C VAL A 117 47.58 33.29 48.40
N GLU A 118 48.03 32.82 47.22
CA GLU A 118 49.46 32.83 46.84
C GLU A 118 50.03 34.26 46.80
N VAL A 119 49.25 35.27 46.41
CA VAL A 119 49.67 36.68 46.36
C VAL A 119 49.94 37.28 47.75
N TYR A 120 49.35 36.73 48.82
CA TYR A 120 49.59 37.20 50.19
C TYR A 120 50.73 36.45 50.91
N GLU A 121 51.28 35.40 50.29
CA GLU A 121 52.34 34.56 50.87
C GLU A 121 53.75 34.89 50.33
N GLU A 122 53.85 35.79 49.34
CA GLU A 122 55.08 36.49 48.90
C GLU A 122 55.29 37.85 49.62
#